data_AF-A0A9Q0U8Q9-F1
#
_entry.id   AF-A0A9Q0U8Q9-F1
#
_cell.length_a   1.000
_cell.length_b   1.000
_cell.length_c   1.000
_cell.angle_alpha   90.00
_cell.angle_beta   90.00
_cell.angle_gamma   90.00
#
_symmetry.space_group_name_H-M   'P 1'
#
loop_
_entity.id
_entity.type
_entity.pdbx_description
1 polymer ?
#
loop_
_entity_poly.entity_id
_entity_poly.type
_entity_poly.pdbx_seq_one_letter_code
_entity_poly.pdbx_strand_id
1 'polypeptide(L)'
;MECNKEEAFRVKGIAESLMVKKDFPTARRIALKAQHLYNDLENVSQMLTVCDVHCAADKKPFRTEMDWYGILQIEEMAFEATIKKQYRKFALQLHPDKNQFPGAESAFKLIMDAQTVLLDKGKLSLHDTKCKAFRSEPAQRYCPPKEGNPQFKLNWLQSSSQAIATAGLST
;
A
#
# COMPACT_ATOMS: atom_id res chain seq x y z
N MET A 1 -7.53 -33.20 17.71
CA MET A 1 -7.21 -32.14 16.73
C MET A 1 -7.87 -30.80 17.11
N GLU A 2 -8.01 -30.50 18.41
CA GLU A 2 -8.63 -29.25 18.90
C GLU A 2 -7.64 -28.08 19.10
N CYS A 3 -6.32 -28.35 19.10
CA CYS A 3 -5.29 -27.33 19.30
C CYS A 3 -5.32 -26.18 18.28
N ASN A 4 -5.71 -26.45 17.03
CA ASN A 4 -5.64 -25.43 15.96
C ASN A 4 -6.81 -24.44 16.04
N LYS A 5 -7.97 -24.87 16.55
CA LYS A 5 -9.16 -24.02 16.71
C LYS A 5 -8.94 -23.01 17.83
N GLU A 6 -8.51 -23.49 19.00
CA GLU A 6 -8.23 -22.65 20.18
C GLU A 6 -7.15 -21.60 19.87
N GLU A 7 -6.07 -22.02 19.20
CA GLU A 7 -5.00 -21.11 18.80
C GLU A 7 -5.50 -20.05 17.81
N ALA A 8 -6.39 -20.40 16.88
CA ALA A 8 -6.95 -19.45 15.93
C ALA A 8 -7.80 -18.37 16.63
N PHE A 9 -8.60 -18.73 17.65
CA PHE A 9 -9.33 -17.75 18.48
C PHE A 9 -8.40 -16.87 19.31
N ARG A 10 -7.34 -17.45 19.88
CA ARG A 10 -6.32 -16.69 20.63
C ARG A 10 -5.64 -15.65 19.74
N VAL A 11 -5.24 -16.05 18.53
CA VAL A 11 -4.62 -15.16 17.53
C VAL A 11 -5.60 -14.08 17.06
N LYS A 12 -6.89 -14.42 16.88
CA LYS A 12 -7.94 -13.43 16.58
C LYS A 12 -8.07 -12.37 17.67
N GLY A 13 -8.11 -12.76 18.95
CA GLY A 13 -8.19 -11.81 20.06
C GLY A 13 -6.97 -10.86 20.15
N ILE A 14 -5.78 -11.34 19.76
CA ILE A 14 -4.59 -10.50 19.64
C ILE A 14 -4.78 -9.48 18.51
N ALA A 15 -5.33 -9.88 17.36
CA ALA A 15 -5.60 -8.97 16.26
C ALA A 15 -6.60 -7.87 16.65
N GLU A 16 -7.69 -8.21 17.35
CA GLU A 16 -8.64 -7.23 17.88
C GLU A 16 -7.96 -6.22 18.82
N SER A 17 -7.11 -6.70 19.73
CA SER A 17 -6.34 -5.85 20.64
C SER A 17 -5.42 -4.88 19.90
N LEU A 18 -4.83 -5.29 18.78
CA LEU A 18 -4.01 -4.43 17.93
C LEU A 18 -4.84 -3.41 17.16
N MET A 19 -6.03 -3.79 16.69
CA MET A 19 -6.94 -2.85 16.03
C MET A 19 -7.38 -1.72 16.96
N VAL A 20 -7.61 -2.01 18.25
CA VAL A 20 -7.88 -0.97 19.27
C VAL A 20 -6.69 -0.01 19.42
N LYS A 21 -5.46 -0.53 19.37
CA LYS A 21 -4.22 0.26 19.39
C LYS A 21 -3.95 1.04 18.09
N LYS A 22 -4.81 0.89 17.07
CA LYS A 22 -4.63 1.44 15.71
C LYS A 22 -3.43 0.87 14.96
N ASP A 23 -2.90 -0.28 15.38
CA ASP A 23 -1.85 -1.01 14.68
C ASP A 23 -2.44 -1.95 13.61
N PHE A 24 -3.13 -1.35 12.62
CA PHE A 24 -3.74 -2.07 11.50
C PHE A 24 -2.78 -2.93 10.66
N PRO A 25 -1.52 -2.51 10.34
CA PRO A 25 -0.64 -3.35 9.54
C PRO A 25 -0.23 -4.65 10.27
N THR A 26 -0.01 -4.57 11.58
CA THR A 26 0.31 -5.74 12.41
C THR A 26 -0.93 -6.60 12.60
N ALA A 27 -2.08 -5.99 12.90
CA ALA A 27 -3.36 -6.68 13.02
C ALA A 27 -3.67 -7.51 11.76
N ARG A 28 -3.44 -6.95 10.56
CA ARG A 28 -3.62 -7.67 9.29
C ARG A 28 -2.79 -8.95 9.20
N ARG A 29 -1.51 -8.90 9.57
CA ARG A 29 -0.61 -10.07 9.51
C ARG A 29 -1.09 -11.16 10.46
N ILE A 30 -1.55 -10.78 11.64
CA ILE A 30 -2.07 -11.70 12.66
C ILE A 30 -3.42 -12.29 12.22
N ALA A 31 -4.31 -11.47 11.65
CA ALA A 31 -5.57 -11.91 11.06
C ALA A 31 -5.36 -12.93 9.94
N LEU A 32 -4.40 -12.71 9.05
CA LEU A 32 -4.02 -13.69 8.02
C LEU A 32 -3.52 -14.98 8.64
N LYS A 33 -2.71 -14.92 9.70
CA LYS A 33 -2.26 -16.12 10.41
C LYS A 33 -3.45 -16.90 10.99
N ALA A 34 -4.41 -16.22 11.62
CA ALA A 34 -5.62 -16.86 12.13
C ALA A 34 -6.42 -17.57 11.02
N GLN A 35 -6.54 -16.95 9.84
CA GLN A 35 -7.20 -17.55 8.68
C GLN A 35 -6.53 -18.85 8.22
N HIS A 36 -5.20 -18.91 8.21
CA HIS A 36 -4.46 -20.10 7.79
C HIS A 36 -4.57 -21.24 8.81
N LEU A 37 -4.71 -20.91 10.09
CA LEU A 37 -4.92 -21.90 11.16
C LEU A 37 -6.32 -22.51 11.09
N TYR A 38 -7.33 -21.69 10.79
CA TYR A 38 -8.70 -22.13 10.64
C TYR A 38 -9.46 -21.20 9.68
N ASN A 39 -9.68 -21.68 8.45
CA ASN A 39 -10.31 -20.90 7.39
C ASN A 39 -11.81 -20.66 7.63
N ASP A 40 -12.45 -21.52 8.41
CA ASP A 40 -13.87 -21.42 8.79
C ASP A 40 -14.10 -20.48 9.99
N LEU A 41 -13.08 -19.69 10.38
CA LEU A 41 -13.28 -18.69 11.43
C LEU A 41 -14.25 -17.61 10.95
N GLU A 42 -15.35 -17.48 11.66
CA GLU A 42 -16.34 -16.44 11.43
C GLU A 42 -15.68 -15.05 11.54
N ASN A 43 -15.96 -14.21 10.54
CA ASN A 43 -15.65 -12.78 10.50
C ASN A 43 -14.16 -12.40 10.31
N VAL A 44 -13.25 -13.35 10.04
CA VAL A 44 -11.84 -13.02 9.73
C VAL A 44 -11.71 -12.20 8.45
N SER A 45 -12.54 -12.50 7.43
CA SER A 45 -12.59 -11.69 6.21
C SER A 45 -12.96 -10.23 6.51
N GLN A 46 -13.85 -9.98 7.46
CA GLN A 46 -14.28 -8.62 7.80
C GLN A 46 -13.15 -7.86 8.51
N MET A 47 -12.44 -8.53 9.41
CA MET A 47 -11.25 -7.99 10.07
C MET A 47 -10.15 -7.61 9.08
N LEU A 48 -9.88 -8.47 8.08
CA LEU A 48 -8.93 -8.17 7.01
C LEU A 48 -9.36 -6.94 6.21
N THR A 49 -10.63 -6.87 5.82
CA THR A 49 -11.19 -5.71 5.11
C THR A 49 -11.02 -4.41 5.90
N VAL A 50 -11.32 -4.41 7.21
CA VAL A 50 -11.10 -3.22 8.06
C VAL A 50 -9.63 -2.83 8.06
N CYS A 51 -8.73 -3.79 8.26
CA CYS A 51 -7.29 -3.52 8.30
C CYS A 51 -6.77 -2.98 6.96
N ASP A 52 -7.22 -3.54 5.83
CA ASP A 52 -6.80 -3.10 4.50
C ASP A 52 -7.28 -1.68 4.16
N VAL A 53 -8.53 -1.34 4.51
CA VAL A 53 -9.07 0.02 4.32
C VAL A 53 -8.27 1.03 5.12
N HIS A 54 -7.96 0.75 6.39
CA HIS A 54 -7.13 1.63 7.22
C HIS A 54 -5.69 1.72 6.71
N CYS A 55 -5.10 0.59 6.31
CA CYS A 55 -3.76 0.59 5.71
C CYS A 55 -3.71 1.42 4.42
N ALA A 56 -4.76 1.41 3.61
CA ALA A 56 -4.86 2.23 2.41
C ALA A 56 -5.03 3.72 2.75
N ALA A 57 -5.82 4.04 3.78
CA ALA A 57 -6.01 5.42 4.24
C ALA A 57 -4.75 6.04 4.86
N ASP A 58 -3.94 5.26 5.57
CA ASP A 58 -2.65 5.70 6.13
C ASP A 58 -1.57 5.87 5.05
N LYS A 59 -1.64 5.06 3.98
CA LYS A 59 -0.78 5.20 2.80
C LYS A 59 -1.26 6.41 1.99
N LYS A 60 -0.75 7.59 2.33
CA LYS A 60 -0.90 8.80 1.52
C LYS A 60 0.18 8.81 0.45
N PRO A 61 -0.09 8.37 -0.81
CA PRO A 61 0.92 8.42 -1.87
C PRO A 61 1.31 9.87 -2.20
N PHE A 62 0.41 10.83 -1.92
CA PHE A 62 0.66 12.25 -2.05
C PHE A 62 0.48 12.96 -0.71
N ARG A 63 1.36 13.92 -0.40
CA ARG A 63 1.43 14.65 0.88
C ARG A 63 0.12 15.36 1.30
N THR A 64 -0.89 15.40 0.42
CA THR A 64 -2.09 16.21 0.58
C THR A 64 -3.39 15.47 0.22
N GLU A 65 -3.37 14.29 -0.40
CA GLU A 65 -4.59 13.63 -0.90
C GLU A 65 -4.66 12.16 -0.54
N MET A 66 -5.85 11.73 -0.09
CA MET A 66 -6.19 10.33 0.17
C MET A 66 -6.38 9.59 -1.14
N ASP A 67 -5.84 8.37 -1.22
CA ASP A 67 -6.04 7.50 -2.37
C ASP A 67 -7.41 6.80 -2.27
N TRP A 68 -8.44 7.43 -2.84
CA TRP A 68 -9.80 6.88 -2.88
C TRP A 68 -9.89 5.57 -3.67
N TYR A 69 -9.06 5.40 -4.69
CA TYR A 69 -9.00 4.17 -5.48
C TYR A 69 -8.37 3.04 -4.67
N GLY A 70 -7.27 3.34 -3.96
CA GLY A 70 -6.62 2.41 -3.02
C GLY A 70 -7.54 1.99 -1.86
N ILE A 71 -8.33 2.91 -1.31
CA ILE A 71 -9.32 2.61 -0.24
C ILE A 71 -10.40 1.64 -0.74
N LEU A 72 -10.89 1.82 -1.97
CA LEU A 72 -11.84 0.89 -2.58
C LEU A 72 -11.19 -0.36 -3.18
N GLN A 73 -9.86 -0.47 -3.16
CA GLN A 73 -9.09 -1.55 -3.78
C GLN A 73 -9.46 -1.75 -5.27
N ILE A 74 -9.66 -0.66 -6.00
CA ILE A 74 -9.95 -0.66 -7.43
C ILE A 74 -8.82 0.01 -8.20
N GLU A 75 -8.76 -0.28 -9.49
CA GLU A 75 -7.84 0.40 -10.40
C GLU A 75 -8.26 1.86 -10.61
N GLU A 76 -7.29 2.74 -10.82
CA GLU A 76 -7.52 4.18 -11.08
C GLU A 76 -8.33 4.45 -12.35
N MET A 77 -8.32 3.51 -13.31
CA MET A 77 -9.08 3.56 -14.56
C MET A 77 -10.44 2.83 -14.46
N ALA A 78 -10.87 2.45 -13.25
CA ALA A 78 -12.11 1.70 -13.06
C ALA A 78 -13.36 2.53 -13.41
N PHE A 79 -14.31 1.90 -14.09
CA PHE A 79 -15.58 2.52 -14.45
C PHE A 79 -16.50 2.69 -13.22
N GLU A 80 -17.44 3.65 -13.28
CA GLU A 80 -18.45 3.90 -12.22
C GLU A 80 -19.20 2.63 -11.79
N ALA A 81 -19.44 1.71 -12.73
CA ALA A 81 -20.07 0.42 -12.46
C ALA A 81 -19.23 -0.46 -11.51
N THR A 82 -17.91 -0.46 -11.67
CA THR A 82 -16.97 -1.19 -10.80
C THR A 82 -16.94 -0.57 -9.41
N ILE A 83 -16.93 0.77 -9.32
CA ILE A 83 -16.99 1.50 -8.04
C ILE A 83 -18.25 1.10 -7.27
N LYS A 84 -19.43 1.16 -7.91
CA LYS A 84 -20.71 0.77 -7.28
C LYS A 84 -20.73 -0.70 -6.88
N LYS A 85 -20.19 -1.59 -7.71
CA LYS A 85 -20.11 -3.04 -7.43
C LYS A 85 -19.24 -3.31 -6.21
N GLN A 86 -18.10 -2.65 -6.11
CA GLN A 86 -17.16 -2.83 -5.01
C GLN A 86 -17.69 -2.25 -3.70
N TYR A 87 -18.31 -1.07 -3.75
CA TYR A 87 -19.00 -0.49 -2.59
C TYR A 87 -20.05 -1.45 -2.01
N ARG A 88 -20.89 -2.07 -2.86
CA ARG A 88 -21.90 -3.03 -2.41
C ARG A 88 -21.26 -4.23 -1.69
N LYS A 89 -20.11 -4.72 -2.16
CA LYS A 89 -19.39 -5.81 -1.49
C LYS A 89 -18.89 -5.39 -0.11
N PHE A 90 -18.28 -4.21 0.00
CA PHE A 90 -17.80 -3.71 1.28
C PHE A 90 -18.93 -3.39 2.24
N ALA A 91 -20.04 -2.84 1.77
CA ALA A 91 -21.21 -2.57 2.61
C ALA A 91 -21.78 -3.84 3.26
N LEU A 92 -21.73 -4.98 2.56
CA LEU A 92 -22.14 -6.28 3.11
C LEU A 92 -21.12 -6.83 4.13
N GLN A 93 -19.83 -6.59 3.92
CA GLN A 93 -18.76 -7.08 4.80
C GLN A 93 -18.56 -6.21 6.05
N LEU A 94 -18.77 -4.91 5.93
CA LEU A 94 -18.57 -3.92 7.00
C LEU A 94 -19.90 -3.43 7.60
N HIS A 95 -21.00 -4.14 7.37
CA HIS A 95 -22.28 -3.75 7.91
C HIS A 95 -22.20 -3.71 9.45
N PRO A 96 -22.59 -2.60 10.10
CA PRO A 96 -22.43 -2.43 11.55
C PRO A 96 -23.24 -3.44 12.38
N ASP A 97 -24.26 -4.06 11.79
CA ASP A 97 -25.04 -5.15 12.41
C ASP A 97 -24.23 -6.45 12.56
N LYS A 98 -23.36 -6.75 11.60
CA LYS A 98 -22.61 -8.03 11.55
C LYS A 98 -21.16 -7.89 11.96
N ASN A 99 -20.59 -6.69 11.84
CA ASN A 99 -19.20 -6.42 12.13
C ASN A 99 -19.07 -5.41 13.27
N GLN A 100 -18.78 -5.91 14.47
CA GLN A 100 -18.56 -5.11 15.67
C GLN A 100 -17.07 -4.91 15.99
N PHE A 101 -16.17 -5.11 15.02
CA PHE A 101 -14.75 -4.94 15.26
C PHE A 101 -14.36 -3.46 15.45
N PRO A 102 -13.35 -3.18 16.30
CA PRO A 102 -12.82 -1.84 16.47
C PRO A 102 -12.31 -1.28 15.14
N GLY A 103 -12.80 -0.10 14.76
CA GLY A 103 -12.43 0.57 13.51
C GLY A 103 -13.27 0.18 12.29
N ALA A 104 -14.25 -0.71 12.41
CA ALA A 104 -15.18 -1.05 11.32
C ALA A 104 -16.01 0.16 10.87
N GLU A 105 -16.55 0.94 11.82
CA GLU A 105 -17.32 2.15 11.53
C GLU A 105 -16.48 3.19 10.76
N SER A 106 -15.24 3.42 11.21
CA SER A 106 -14.32 4.34 10.52
C SER A 106 -13.96 3.86 9.11
N ALA A 107 -13.75 2.56 8.91
CA ALA A 107 -13.50 2.00 7.59
C ALA A 107 -14.72 2.16 6.67
N PHE A 108 -15.93 1.94 7.18
CA PHE A 108 -17.18 2.15 6.43
C PHE A 108 -17.34 3.61 6.00
N LYS A 109 -17.05 4.57 6.89
CA LYS A 109 -17.06 6.00 6.57
C LYS A 109 -16.08 6.34 5.44
N LEU A 110 -14.86 5.80 5.47
CA LEU A 110 -13.85 6.02 4.42
C LEU A 110 -14.32 5.50 3.05
N ILE A 111 -14.94 4.32 3.02
CA ILE A 111 -15.49 3.73 1.80
C ILE A 111 -16.66 4.55 1.24
N MET A 112 -17.53 5.06 2.12
CA MET A 112 -18.65 5.91 1.74
C MET A 112 -18.18 7.26 1.16
N ASP A 113 -17.17 7.87 1.77
CA ASP A 113 -16.58 9.11 1.27
C ASP A 113 -15.90 8.88 -0.09
N ALA A 114 -15.10 7.80 -0.21
CA ALA A 114 -14.47 7.39 -1.47
C ALA A 114 -15.48 7.24 -2.60
N GLN A 115 -16.60 6.54 -2.35
CA GLN A 115 -17.64 6.36 -3.35
C GLN A 115 -18.28 7.70 -3.74
N THR A 116 -18.54 8.57 -2.76
CA THR A 116 -19.17 9.88 -3.00
C THR A 116 -18.26 10.77 -3.87
N VAL A 117 -16.96 10.79 -3.59
CA VAL A 117 -15.97 11.55 -4.36
C VAL A 117 -15.81 10.99 -5.78
N LEU A 118 -15.78 9.66 -5.93
CA LEU A 118 -15.58 9.01 -7.23
C LEU A 118 -16.85 8.95 -8.09
N LEU A 119 -18.05 9.08 -7.53
CA LEU A 119 -19.28 9.18 -8.33
C LEU A 119 -19.60 10.62 -8.73
N ASP A 120 -19.07 11.61 -8.01
CA ASP A 120 -19.20 13.01 -8.36
C ASP A 120 -18.20 13.38 -9.47
N LYS A 121 -18.71 13.48 -10.71
CA LYS A 121 -17.91 13.80 -11.91
C LYS A 121 -17.15 15.14 -11.79
N GLY A 122 -17.62 16.07 -10.97
CA GLY A 122 -16.98 17.36 -10.72
C GLY A 122 -15.72 17.23 -9.85
N LYS A 123 -15.78 16.40 -8.81
CA LYS A 123 -14.63 16.15 -7.90
C LYS A 123 -13.56 15.24 -8.52
N LEU A 124 -13.95 14.29 -9.37
CA LEU A 124 -13.04 13.43 -10.14
C LEU A 124 -12.11 14.25 -11.05
N SER A 125 -12.66 15.24 -11.77
CA SER A 125 -11.90 16.10 -12.68
C SER A 125 -10.81 16.89 -11.95
N LEU A 126 -11.10 17.40 -10.75
CA LEU A 126 -10.11 18.12 -9.95
C LEU A 126 -9.00 17.20 -9.43
N HIS A 127 -9.36 15.99 -9.00
CA HIS A 127 -8.44 14.99 -8.46
C HIS A 127 -7.53 14.38 -9.54
N ASP A 128 -8.10 13.99 -10.69
CA ASP A 128 -7.32 13.44 -11.82
C ASP A 128 -6.39 14.49 -12.43
N THR A 129 -6.83 15.76 -12.52
CA THR A 129 -5.96 16.85 -13.00
C THR A 129 -4.79 17.10 -12.04
N LYS A 130 -5.01 17.02 -10.72
CA LYS A 130 -3.95 17.20 -9.72
C LYS A 130 -3.00 16.01 -9.62
N CYS A 131 -3.50 14.78 -9.75
CA CYS A 131 -2.66 13.58 -9.83
C CYS A 131 -1.86 13.51 -11.14
N LYS A 132 -2.44 13.90 -12.29
CA LYS A 132 -1.73 13.93 -13.59
C LYS A 132 -0.66 15.01 -13.66
N ALA A 133 -0.91 16.19 -13.10
CA ALA A 133 0.09 17.27 -13.06
C ALA A 133 1.39 16.86 -12.33
N PHE A 134 1.29 15.98 -11.33
CA PHE A 134 2.46 15.46 -10.62
C PHE A 134 3.01 14.14 -11.16
N ARG A 135 2.21 13.34 -11.88
CA ARG A 135 2.74 12.20 -12.67
C ARG A 135 3.58 12.63 -13.87
N SER A 136 3.44 13.89 -14.29
CA SER A 136 4.30 14.53 -15.28
C SER A 136 5.56 15.18 -14.71
N GLU A 137 5.84 15.09 -13.40
CA GLU A 137 7.23 15.23 -12.97
C GLU A 137 7.95 13.93 -13.36
N PRO A 138 8.91 13.98 -14.31
CA PRO A 138 9.68 12.80 -14.60
C PRO A 138 10.37 12.40 -13.30
N ALA A 139 10.11 11.17 -12.85
CA ALA A 139 11.04 10.47 -11.97
C ALA A 139 12.43 10.78 -12.52
N GLN A 140 13.21 11.48 -11.71
CA GLN A 140 14.56 11.92 -11.99
C GLN A 140 15.27 10.75 -12.67
N ARG A 141 15.37 10.80 -14.00
CA ARG A 141 16.08 9.76 -14.73
C ARG A 141 17.51 9.93 -14.26
N TYR A 142 17.96 9.03 -13.40
CA TYR A 142 19.37 8.73 -13.37
C TYR A 142 19.69 8.19 -14.76
N CYS A 143 20.13 9.09 -15.64
CA CYS A 143 20.80 8.73 -16.87
C CYS A 143 22.21 8.33 -16.46
N PRO A 144 22.60 7.04 -16.51
CA PRO A 144 24.03 6.73 -16.54
C PRO A 144 24.66 7.52 -17.71
N PRO A 145 25.83 8.16 -17.51
CA PRO A 145 26.48 8.90 -18.58
C PRO A 145 26.72 7.97 -19.77
N LYS A 146 26.21 8.38 -20.93
CA LYS A 146 26.34 7.67 -22.20
C LYS A 146 27.80 7.84 -22.64
N GLU A 147 28.55 6.75 -22.66
CA GLU A 147 29.90 6.70 -23.23
C GLU A 147 29.89 7.21 -24.68
N GLY A 148 30.48 8.37 -24.90
CA GLY A 148 30.43 9.00 -26.22
C GLY A 148 31.30 10.25 -26.36
N ASN A 149 32.42 10.33 -25.64
CA ASN A 149 33.43 11.36 -25.91
C ASN A 149 34.83 10.72 -26.06
N PRO A 150 35.39 10.63 -27.29
CA PRO A 150 36.71 10.02 -27.52
C PRO A 150 37.87 10.80 -26.87
N GLN A 151 37.66 12.03 -26.38
CA GLN A 151 38.70 12.81 -25.70
C GLN A 151 38.98 12.33 -24.26
N PHE A 152 38.01 11.70 -23.59
CA PHE A 152 38.17 11.26 -22.19
C PHE A 152 39.00 9.98 -22.05
N LYS A 153 39.18 9.21 -23.14
CA LYS A 153 39.92 7.95 -23.14
C LYS A 153 41.43 8.14 -23.05
N LEU A 154 41.96 9.29 -23.49
CA LEU A 154 43.40 9.55 -23.49
C LEU A 154 43.92 10.01 -22.12
N ASN A 155 43.10 10.74 -21.36
CA ASN A 155 43.53 11.31 -20.07
C ASN A 155 43.50 10.27 -18.93
N TRP A 156 42.69 9.21 -19.06
CA TRP A 156 42.58 8.16 -18.04
C TRP A 156 43.68 7.09 -18.14
N LEU A 157 44.13 6.74 -19.35
CA LEU A 157 45.23 5.77 -19.52
C LEU A 157 46.61 6.34 -19.16
N GLN A 158 46.81 7.65 -19.24
CA GLN A 158 48.09 8.26 -18.89
C GLN A 158 48.29 8.38 -17.36
N SER A 159 47.18 8.51 -16.61
CA SER A 159 47.22 8.64 -15.15
C SER A 159 47.37 7.30 -14.42
N SER A 160 46.89 6.18 -15.00
CA SER A 160 47.07 4.85 -14.41
C SER A 160 48.47 4.24 -14.59
N SER A 161 49.30 4.78 -15.49
CA SER A 161 50.64 4.22 -15.74
C SER A 161 51.74 4.78 -14.83
N GLN A 162 51.48 5.79 -14.00
CA GLN A 162 52.47 6.32 -13.04
C GLN A 162 52.37 5.71 -11.62
N ALA A 163 51.39 4.84 -11.35
CA ALA A 163 51.17 4.30 -10.01
C ALA A 163 51.82 2.92 -9.75
N ILE A 164 52.59 2.36 -10.69
CA ILE A 164 53.15 0.99 -10.58
C ILE A 164 54.68 0.90 -10.68
N ALA A 165 55.39 2.02 -10.50
CA ALA A 165 56.85 2.03 -10.47
C ALA A 165 57.36 2.94 -9.34
N THR A 166 57.45 2.40 -8.12
CA THR A 166 58.37 2.83 -7.02
C THR A 166 58.21 2.01 -5.74
N ALA A 167 57.62 0.81 -5.79
CA ALA A 167 57.73 -0.17 -4.69
C ALA A 167 58.73 -1.26 -5.08
N GLY A 168 59.99 -1.09 -4.67
CA GLY A 168 60.99 -2.17 -4.65
C GLY A 168 62.35 -1.78 -5.22
N LEU A 169 63.30 -1.51 -4.32
CA LEU A 169 64.79 -1.62 -4.37
C LEU A 169 65.31 -0.58 -3.35
N SER A 170 66.19 -0.82 -2.39
CA SER A 170 66.92 -1.99 -1.87
C SER A 170 67.60 -1.52 -0.58
N THR A 171 67.81 -2.46 0.34
CA THR A 171 68.97 -2.63 1.26
C THR A 171 69.59 -1.41 1.95
#